data_AF-A0A7X2IYA4-F1
#
_entry.id   AF-A0A7X2IYA4-F1
#
_cell.length_a   1.000
_cell.length_b   1.000
_cell.length_c   1.000
_cell.angle_alpha   90.00
_cell.angle_beta   90.00
_cell.angle_gamma   90.00
#
_symmetry.space_group_name_H-M   'P 1'
#
loop_
_entity.id
_entity.type
_entity.pdbx_description
1 polymer ?
#
loop_
_entity_poly.entity_id
_entity_poly.type
_entity_poly.pdbx_seq_one_letter_code
_entity_poly.pdbx_strand_id
1 'polypeptide(L)'
;MEKEFIEKFDGLLDKYTELLLGESGEDLNEKVKMWALYSHIAKSMSPLAKHWNETYPEAKEEMKKLIAEIKELNEKNRQKN
;
A
#
# COMPACT_ATOMS: atom_id res chain seq x y z
N MET A 1 8.42 11.31 -18.06
CA MET A 1 7.35 10.31 -18.18
C MET A 1 6.19 11.00 -18.87
N GLU A 2 5.56 10.38 -19.87
CA GLU A 2 4.42 11.01 -20.56
C GLU A 2 3.24 11.14 -19.59
N LYS A 3 2.55 12.30 -19.62
CA LYS A 3 1.45 12.60 -18.69
C LYS A 3 0.31 11.58 -18.78
N GLU A 4 -0.04 11.16 -20.00
CA GLU A 4 -1.07 10.15 -20.26
C GLU A 4 -0.74 8.80 -19.61
N PHE A 5 0.55 8.43 -19.55
CA PHE A 5 0.98 7.20 -18.90
C PHE A 5 0.77 7.26 -17.39
N ILE A 6 1.09 8.39 -16.75
CA ILE A 6 0.88 8.59 -15.31
C ILE A 6 -0.61 8.47 -14.98
N GLU A 7 -1.47 9.17 -15.73
CA GLU A 7 -2.92 9.13 -15.53
C GLU A 7 -3.49 7.71 -15.66
N LYS A 8 -3.03 6.94 -16.65
CA LYS A 8 -3.42 5.54 -16.83
C LYS A 8 -2.94 4.66 -15.67
N PHE A 9 -1.75 4.91 -15.15
CA PHE A 9 -1.23 4.17 -14.00
C PHE A 9 -1.97 4.52 -12.72
N ASP A 10 -2.32 5.78 -12.50
CA ASP A 10 -3.12 6.22 -11.37
C ASP A 10 -4.51 5.56 -11.42
N GLY A 11 -5.12 5.44 -12.60
CA GLY A 11 -6.37 4.69 -12.78
C GLY A 11 -6.27 3.20 -12.44
N LEU A 12 -5.10 2.57 -12.70
CA LEU A 12 -4.84 1.19 -12.27
C LEU A 12 -4.77 1.08 -10.74
N LEU A 13 -4.05 2.00 -10.09
CA LEU A 13 -3.95 2.03 -8.63
C LEU A 13 -5.31 2.26 -8.00
N ASP A 14 -6.09 3.21 -8.53
CA ASP A 14 -7.43 3.52 -8.02
C ASP A 14 -8.35 2.30 -8.08
N LYS A 15 -8.40 1.61 -9.24
CA LYS A 15 -9.21 0.40 -9.38
C LYS A 15 -8.71 -0.74 -8.50
N TYR A 16 -7.40 -0.88 -8.34
CA TYR A 16 -6.82 -1.89 -7.45
C TYR A 16 -7.24 -1.65 -6.00
N THR A 17 -7.19 -0.41 -5.52
CA THR A 17 -7.63 -0.01 -4.19
C THR A 17 -9.12 -0.28 -4.00
N GLU A 18 -9.96 0.12 -4.96
CA GLU A 18 -11.41 -0.13 -4.92
C GLU A 18 -11.71 -1.63 -4.79
N LEU A 19 -11.09 -2.48 -5.61
CA LEU A 19 -11.29 -3.92 -5.55
C LEU A 19 -10.77 -4.55 -4.25
N LEU A 20 -9.69 -4.00 -3.68
CA LEU A 20 -9.09 -4.50 -2.45
C LEU A 20 -9.90 -4.10 -1.21
N LEU A 21 -10.31 -2.83 -1.11
CA LEU A 21 -10.87 -2.25 0.12
C LEU A 21 -12.38 -1.97 0.04
N GLY A 22 -12.97 -2.08 -1.14
CA GLY A 22 -14.39 -1.79 -1.41
C GLY A 22 -14.67 -0.32 -1.74
N GLU A 23 -13.67 0.55 -1.61
CA GLU A 23 -13.70 1.97 -1.97
C GLU A 23 -12.29 2.44 -2.35
N SER A 24 -12.19 3.55 -3.08
CA SER A 24 -10.94 4.20 -3.45
C SER A 24 -10.99 5.70 -3.13
N GLY A 25 -9.83 6.33 -3.09
CA GLY A 25 -9.67 7.74 -2.76
C GLY A 25 -8.20 8.08 -2.58
N GLU A 26 -7.86 9.37 -2.57
CA GLU A 26 -6.47 9.83 -2.52
C GLU A 26 -5.69 9.24 -1.33
N ASP A 27 -6.26 9.27 -0.12
CA ASP A 27 -5.65 8.71 1.09
C ASP A 27 -5.46 7.19 1.01
N LEU A 28 -6.50 6.45 0.57
CA LEU A 28 -6.45 5.00 0.46
C LEU A 28 -5.48 4.54 -0.63
N ASN A 29 -5.44 5.26 -1.75
CA ASN A 29 -4.51 5.00 -2.84
C ASN A 29 -3.06 5.18 -2.38
N GLU A 30 -2.76 6.24 -1.62
CA GLU A 30 -1.41 6.44 -1.09
C GLU A 30 -1.03 5.37 -0.06
N LYS A 31 -1.95 4.98 0.84
CA LYS A 31 -1.72 3.87 1.78
C LYS A 31 -1.42 2.55 1.05
N VAL A 32 -2.25 2.20 0.07
CA VAL A 32 -2.07 0.97 -0.72
C VAL A 32 -0.76 1.00 -1.49
N LYS A 33 -0.39 2.14 -2.08
CA LYS A 33 0.88 2.33 -2.78
C LYS A 33 2.09 2.17 -1.85
N MET A 34 2.07 2.81 -0.67
CA MET A 34 3.11 2.66 0.35
C MET A 34 3.26 1.20 0.78
N TRP A 35 2.14 0.53 1.07
CA TRP A 35 2.13 -0.88 1.45
C TRP A 35 2.67 -1.79 0.35
N ALA A 36 2.21 -1.61 -0.89
CA ALA A 36 2.62 -2.43 -2.02
C ALA A 36 4.12 -2.28 -2.29
N LEU A 37 4.64 -1.05 -2.28
CA LEU A 37 6.05 -0.76 -2.49
C LEU A 37 6.90 -1.30 -1.35
N TYR A 38 6.54 -1.03 -0.09
CA TYR A 38 7.25 -1.56 1.08
C TYR A 38 7.27 -3.09 1.06
N SER A 39 6.13 -3.72 0.77
CA SER A 39 6.01 -5.18 0.69
C SER A 39 6.86 -5.76 -0.44
N HIS A 40 6.94 -5.08 -1.58
CA HIS A 40 7.79 -5.49 -2.69
C HIS A 40 9.27 -5.41 -2.29
N ILE A 41 9.73 -4.28 -1.72
CA ILE A 41 11.12 -4.09 -1.27
C ILE A 41 11.49 -5.10 -0.18
N ALA A 42 10.62 -5.34 0.79
CA ALA A 42 10.88 -6.31 1.85
C ALA A 42 11.08 -7.74 1.32
N LYS A 43 10.39 -8.10 0.22
CA LYS A 43 10.53 -9.39 -0.45
C LYS A 43 11.71 -9.46 -1.42
N SER A 44 11.96 -8.41 -2.19
CA SER A 44 13.00 -8.41 -3.23
C SER A 44 14.38 -8.03 -2.68
N MET A 45 14.44 -7.24 -1.62
CA MET A 45 15.67 -6.72 -0.99
C MET A 45 15.52 -6.67 0.54
N SER A 46 15.32 -7.83 1.16
CA SER A 46 15.16 -7.92 2.62
C SER A 46 16.26 -7.24 3.45
N PRO A 47 17.56 -7.25 3.07
CA PRO A 47 18.59 -6.50 3.79
C PRO A 47 18.33 -4.98 3.82
N LEU A 48 17.83 -4.40 2.74
CA LEU A 48 17.50 -2.98 2.66
C LEU A 48 16.31 -2.63 3.57
N ALA A 49 15.24 -3.42 3.49
CA ALA A 49 14.08 -3.23 4.37
C ALA A 49 14.47 -3.38 5.85
N LYS A 50 15.35 -4.34 6.17
CA LYS A 50 15.88 -4.51 7.54
C LYS A 50 16.67 -3.28 8.00
N HIS A 51 17.60 -2.80 7.18
CA HIS A 51 18.38 -1.61 7.50
C HIS A 51 17.51 -0.37 7.72
N TRP A 52 16.51 -0.14 6.85
CA TRP A 52 15.56 0.96 7.01
C TRP A 52 14.75 0.82 8.31
N ASN A 53 14.27 -0.38 8.63
CA ASN A 53 13.54 -0.68 9.86
C ASN A 53 14.35 -0.47 11.15
N GLU A 54 15.65 -0.72 11.11
CA GLU A 54 16.57 -0.47 12.23
C GLU A 54 16.92 1.01 12.36
N THR A 55 17.02 1.72 11.23
CA THR A 55 17.31 3.16 11.18
C THR A 55 16.11 4.00 11.63
N TYR A 56 14.88 3.58 11.29
CA TYR A 56 13.64 4.30 11.57
C TYR A 56 12.62 3.41 12.29
N PRO A 57 12.83 3.10 13.58
CA PRO A 57 11.95 2.20 14.34
C PRO A 57 10.52 2.72 14.47
N GLU A 58 10.32 4.04 14.57
CA GLU A 58 8.98 4.64 14.64
C GLU A 58 8.22 4.48 13.32
N ALA A 59 8.89 4.78 12.19
CA ALA A 59 8.31 4.61 10.85
C ALA A 59 7.97 3.14 10.55
N LYS A 60 8.74 2.19 11.07
CA LYS A 60 8.41 0.77 11.02
C LYS A 60 7.09 0.46 11.76
N GLU A 61 6.89 1.02 12.95
CA GLU A 61 5.64 0.83 13.69
C GLU A 61 4.45 1.48 12.98
N GLU A 62 4.62 2.64 12.36
CA GLU A 62 3.60 3.26 11.51
C GLU A 62 3.26 2.38 10.30
N MET A 63 4.27 1.81 9.63
CA MET A 63 4.05 0.88 8.51
C MET A 63 3.27 -0.37 8.95
N LYS A 64 3.53 -0.90 10.16
CA LYS A 64 2.73 -2.01 10.71
C LYS A 64 1.27 -1.63 10.92
N LYS A 65 1.00 -0.44 11.46
CA LYS A 65 -0.37 0.07 11.65
C LYS A 65 -1.09 0.21 10.31
N LEU A 66 -0.43 0.79 9.32
CA LEU A 66 -0.96 0.93 7.96
C LEU A 66 -1.29 -0.44 7.34
N ILE A 67 -0.40 -1.44 7.49
CA ILE A 67 -0.65 -2.81 7.02
C ILE A 67 -1.85 -3.44 7.74
N ALA A 68 -2.00 -3.21 9.04
CA ALA A 68 -3.13 -3.72 9.82
C ALA A 68 -4.45 -3.09 9.36
N GLU A 69 -4.47 -1.77 9.13
CA GLU A 69 -5.63 -1.03 8.61
C GLU A 69 -6.07 -1.58 7.25
N ILE A 70 -5.13 -1.76 6.30
CA ILE A 70 -5.43 -2.34 4.97
C ILE A 70 -6.03 -3.74 5.10
N LYS A 71 -5.52 -4.58 6.01
CA LYS A 71 -6.07 -5.92 6.25
C LYS A 71 -7.49 -5.86 6.79
N GLU A 72 -7.74 -5.01 7.78
CA GLU A 72 -9.07 -4.84 8.38
C GLU A 72 -10.09 -4.36 7.32
N LEU A 73 -9.73 -3.38 6.50
CA LEU A 73 -10.60 -2.88 5.43
C LEU A 73 -10.87 -3.95 4.36
N ASN A 74 -9.85 -4.69 3.94
CA ASN A 74 -10.01 -5.80 3.01
C ASN A 74 -10.90 -6.91 3.58
N GLU A 75 -10.73 -7.28 4.85
CA GLU A 75 -11.59 -8.25 5.52
C GLU A 75 -13.05 -7.78 5.57
N LYS A 76 -13.29 -6.50 5.90
CA LYS A 76 -14.63 -5.89 5.85
C LYS A 76 -15.22 -5.93 4.44
N ASN A 77 -14.44 -5.64 3.40
CA ASN A 77 -14.88 -5.73 2.01
C ASN A 77 -15.25 -7.17 1.61
N ARG A 78 -14.41 -8.15 1.99
CA ARG A 78 -14.63 -9.57 1.71
C ARG A 78 -15.85 -10.16 2.43
N GLN A 79 -16.30 -9.56 3.53
CA GLN A 79 -17.52 -9.97 4.23
C GLN A 79 -18.80 -9.40 3.61
N LYS A 80 -18.69 -8.35 2.80
CA LYS A 80 -19.84 -7.72 2.10
C LYS A 80 -20.17 -8.42 0.77
N ASN A 81 -19.25 -9.23 0.24
CA ASN A 81 -19.35 -9.99 -1.01
C ASN A 81 -19.46 -11.50 -0.73
#